data_AF-A0A6I4ZGB0-F1
#
_entry.id   AF-A0A6I4ZGB0-F1
#
_cell.length_a   1.000
_cell.length_b   1.000
_cell.length_c   1.000
_cell.angle_alpha   90.00
_cell.angle_beta   90.00
_cell.angle_gamma   90.00
#
_symmetry.space_group_name_H-M   'P 1'
#
loop_
_entity.id
_entity.type
_entity.pdbx_description
1 polymer ?
#
loop_
_entity_poly.entity_id
_entity_poly.type
_entity_poly.pdbx_seq_one_letter_code
_entity_poly.pdbx_strand_id
1 'polypeptide(L)' 'MPLRRCKFCTQPPLEEVAVSMWTDDPSDLRRDTIKLCRKHLVRLRKAGDAGHEHRGVRYRPGFW' A
#
# COMPACT_ATOMS: atom_id res chain seq x y z
N MET A 1 -16.82 -14.33 -6.64
CA MET A 1 -15.41 -13.90 -6.82
C MET A 1 -15.19 -12.63 -6.01
N PRO A 2 -14.21 -12.55 -5.09
CA PRO A 2 -13.95 -11.32 -4.36
C PRO A 2 -13.55 -10.23 -5.36
N LEU A 3 -14.29 -9.11 -5.31
CA LEU A 3 -14.02 -7.94 -6.14
C LEU A 3 -12.60 -7.48 -5.82
N ARG A 4 -11.67 -7.68 -6.76
CA ARG A 4 -10.31 -7.12 -6.71
C ARG A 4 -10.49 -5.61 -6.68
N ARG A 5 -10.52 -5.00 -5.51
CA ARG A 5 -10.66 -3.55 -5.28
C ARG A 5 -9.31 -3.00 -4.86
N CYS A 6 -9.14 -1.69 -4.99
CA CYS A 6 -8.01 -0.98 -4.42
C CYS A 6 -7.88 -1.27 -2.91
N LYS A 7 -6.66 -1.45 -2.40
CA LYS A 7 -6.44 -1.68 -0.97
C LYS A 7 -6.96 -0.54 -0.10
N PHE A 8 -6.89 0.69 -0.59
CA PHE A 8 -7.26 1.90 0.16
C PHE A 8 -8.67 2.42 -0.14
N CYS A 9 -9.37 1.87 -1.15
CA CYS A 9 -10.73 2.32 -1.49
C CYS A 9 -11.51 1.29 -2.30
N THR A 10 -12.76 1.59 -2.64
CA THR A 10 -13.63 0.65 -3.37
C THR A 10 -13.46 0.67 -4.89
N GLN A 11 -12.61 1.54 -5.44
CA GLN A 11 -12.40 1.67 -6.88
C GLN A 11 -11.71 0.44 -7.50
N PRO A 12 -11.90 0.19 -8.80
CA PRO A 12 -11.16 -0.85 -9.51
C PRO A 12 -9.64 -0.58 -9.45
N PRO A 13 -8.83 -1.61 -9.22
CA PRO A 13 -7.38 -1.51 -9.19
C PRO A 13 -6.85 -1.30 -10.61
N LEU A 14 -5.80 -0.52 -10.72
CA LEU A 14 -5.05 -0.32 -11.94
C LEU A 14 -3.88 -1.32 -12.01
N GLU A 15 -3.12 -1.42 -10.93
CA GLU A 15 -1.86 -2.17 -10.87
C GLU A 15 -1.65 -2.78 -9.48
N GLU A 16 -0.86 -3.85 -9.43
CA GLU A 16 -0.38 -4.49 -8.20
C GLU A 16 1.01 -3.97 -7.86
N VAL A 17 1.21 -3.56 -6.61
CA VAL A 17 2.45 -2.93 -6.15
C VAL A 17 3.00 -3.66 -4.94
N ALA A 18 4.27 -4.01 -5.03
CA ALA A 18 5.07 -4.48 -3.91
C ALA A 18 5.22 -3.36 -2.87
N VAL A 19 4.88 -3.65 -1.62
CA VAL A 19 4.97 -2.71 -0.50
C VAL A 19 5.58 -3.36 0.72
N SER A 20 6.34 -2.56 1.45
CA SER A 20 6.72 -2.88 2.83
C SER A 20 5.67 -2.26 3.75
N MET A 21 5.16 -3.04 4.70
CA MET A 21 4.12 -2.63 5.63
C MET A 21 4.58 -2.83 7.07
N TRP A 22 4.31 -1.89 7.95
CA TRP A 22 4.59 -2.03 9.39
C TRP A 22 3.57 -1.26 10.21
N THR A 23 3.43 -1.62 11.47
CA THR A 23 2.59 -0.89 12.43
C THR A 23 3.45 0.14 13.17
N ASP A 24 3.02 0.62 14.34
CA ASP A 24 3.87 1.48 15.17
C ASP A 24 5.11 0.74 15.70
N ASP A 25 5.06 -0.61 15.76
CA ASP A 25 6.23 -1.43 16.05
C ASP A 25 7.03 -1.69 14.76
N PRO A 26 8.26 -1.16 14.64
CA PRO A 26 9.09 -1.33 13.46
C PRO A 26 9.61 -2.77 13.26
N SER A 27 9.49 -3.64 14.27
CA SER A 27 9.87 -5.06 14.19
C SER A 27 8.83 -5.89 13.43
N ASP A 28 7.60 -5.38 13.25
CA ASP A 28 6.53 -6.02 12.47
C ASP A 28 6.61 -5.66 10.97
N LEU A 29 7.82 -5.42 10.45
CA LEU A 29 8.02 -5.11 9.04
C LEU A 29 7.69 -6.33 8.17
N ARG A 30 6.62 -6.22 7.39
CA ARG A 30 6.11 -7.26 6.49
C ARG A 30 6.16 -6.82 5.04
N ARG A 31 6.32 -7.79 4.16
CA ARG A 31 6.30 -7.59 2.70
C ARG A 31 4.98 -8.10 2.15
N ASP A 32 4.31 -7.30 1.34
CA ASP A 32 3.04 -7.66 0.71
C ASP A 32 2.91 -7.04 -0.67
N THR A 33 1.97 -7.52 -1.47
CA THR A 33 1.65 -6.97 -2.79
C THR A 33 0.20 -6.53 -2.80
N ILE A 34 -0.03 -5.22 -2.91
CA ILE A 34 -1.37 -4.63 -2.83
C ILE A 34 -1.82 -4.11 -4.19
N LYS A 35 -3.10 -4.30 -4.51
CA LYS A 35 -3.68 -3.71 -5.73
C LYS A 35 -4.13 -2.28 -5.44
N LEU A 36 -3.77 -1.32 -6.28
CA LEU A 36 -4.10 0.09 -6.09
C LEU A 36 -4.78 0.67 -7.33
N CYS A 37 -5.75 1.56 -7.12
CA CYS A 37 -6.26 2.40 -8.20
C CYS A 37 -5.23 3.50 -8.53
N ARG A 38 -5.35 4.13 -9.71
CA ARG A 38 -4.43 5.19 -10.18
C ARG A 38 -4.17 6.27 -9.13
N LYS A 39 -5.22 6.75 -8.46
CA LYS A 39 -5.13 7.83 -7.45
C LYS A 39 -4.29 7.41 -6.24
N HIS A 40 -4.52 6.21 -5.72
CA HIS A 40 -3.81 5.72 -4.55
C HIS A 40 -2.39 5.25 -4.88
N LEU A 41 -2.17 4.74 -6.09
CA LEU A 41 -0.84 4.46 -6.61
C LEU A 41 0.04 5.72 -6.61
N VAL A 42 -0.47 6.81 -7.16
CA VAL A 42 0.26 8.10 -7.21
C VAL A 42 0.52 8.63 -5.81
N ARG A 43 -0.45 8.54 -4.89
CA ARG A 43 -0.27 8.97 -3.49
C ARG A 43 0.81 8.17 -2.78
N LEU A 44 0.79 6.84 -2.93
CA LEU A 44 1.78 5.97 -2.32
C LEU A 44 3.18 6.25 -2.86
N ARG A 45 3.33 6.37 -4.18
CA ARG A 45 4.62 6.72 -4.82
C ARG A 45 5.12 8.10 -4.38
N LYS A 46 4.22 9.08 -4.23
CA LYS A 46 4.56 10.42 -3.74
C LYS A 46 5.00 10.42 -2.27
N ALA A 47 4.49 9.49 -1.45
CA ALA A 47 4.92 9.34 -0.08
C ALA A 47 6.36 8.81 0.03
N GLY A 48 6.82 8.02 -0.96
CA GLY A 48 8.19 7.50 -1.00
C GLY A 48 8.55 6.78 0.30
N ASP A 49 9.74 7.07 0.83
CA ASP A 49 10.26 6.45 2.06
C ASP A 49 9.48 6.81 3.33
N ALA A 50 8.77 7.94 3.36
CA ALA A 50 7.94 8.29 4.51
C ALA A 50 6.78 7.30 4.71
N GLY A 51 6.38 6.60 3.63
CA GLY A 51 5.25 5.69 3.63
C GLY A 51 3.91 6.40 3.73
N HIS A 52 2.85 5.68 3.39
CA HIS A 52 1.47 6.12 3.50
C HIS A 52 0.78 5.36 4.62
N GLU A 53 0.24 6.06 5.61
CA GLU A 53 -0.55 5.41 6.67
C GLU A 53 -1.97 5.14 6.20
N HIS A 54 -2.43 3.91 6.38
CA HIS A 54 -3.82 3.52 6.17
C HIS A 54 -4.25 2.52 7.25
N ARG A 55 -5.26 2.90 8.06
CA ARG A 55 -5.81 2.08 9.15
C ARG A 55 -4.75 1.62 10.16
N GLY A 56 -3.83 2.49 10.56
CA GLY A 56 -2.78 2.18 11.53
C GLY A 56 -1.64 1.31 11.00
N VAL A 57 -1.61 1.04 9.69
CA VAL A 57 -0.50 0.37 9.02
C VAL A 57 0.15 1.37 8.07
N ARG A 58 1.47 1.53 8.14
CA ARG A 58 2.23 2.29 7.14
C ARG A 58 2.57 1.38 5.98
N TYR A 59 2.46 1.93 4.77
CA TYR A 59 2.75 1.28 3.51
C TYR A 59 3.83 2.06 2.78
N ARG A 60 4.99 1.47 2.52
CA ARG A 60 6.04 2.06 1.69
C ARG A 60 6.09 1.36 0.34
N PRO A 61 6.11 2.10 -0.79
CA PRO A 61 6.30 1.50 -2.10
C PRO A 61 7.70 0.86 -2.20
N GLY A 62 7.75 -0.35 -2.76
CA GLY A 62 8.98 -1.10 -2.92
C GLY A 62 9.32 -1.99 -1.72
N PHE A 63 10.21 -2.94 -2.01
CA PHE A 63 11.01 -3.63 -1.01
C PHE A 63 12.34 -2.88 -0.96
N TRP A 64 12.96 -2.76 0.22
CA TRP A 64 14.22 -2.06 0.54
C TRP A 64 14.05 -0.68 1.19
#